data_AF-F4HAM9-F1
#
_entry.id   AF-F4HAM9-F1
#
_cell.length_a   1.000
_cell.length_b   1.000
_cell.length_c   1.000
_cell.angle_alpha   90.00
_cell.angle_beta   90.00
_cell.angle_gamma   90.00
#
_symmetry.space_group_name_H-M   'P 1'
#
loop_
_entity.id
_entity.type
_entity.pdbx_description
1 polymer ?
#
loop_
_entity_poly.entity_id
_entity_poly.type
_entity_poly.pdbx_seq_one_letter_code
_entity_poly.pdbx_strand_id
1 'polypeptide(L)'
;MNQHPIIEFYQGKRKTSQFNLSLEETWNLEKIILNQGYFWIAWLFPVEKPSKWNNLAPAFQPQDTAFFRNDPNIQDKFLTTFKHIIRYWGLYLENGELKISEEVKNRHYWIRDIGHEDKKISRIIVSLNLCGQPELAKQLQHIAIQLGMEKGTPKPETVEIWKRLLDE
;
A
#
# COMPACT_ATOMS: atom_id res chain seq x y z
N MET A 1 -18.06 0.47 22.19
CA MET A 1 -16.83 0.97 21.53
C MET A 1 -17.12 1.04 20.04
N ASN A 2 -16.85 2.17 19.39
CA ASN A 2 -17.00 2.25 17.94
C ASN A 2 -15.86 1.46 17.28
N GLN A 3 -16.19 0.69 16.25
CA GLN A 3 -15.22 -0.10 15.49
C GLN A 3 -14.29 0.83 14.71
N HIS A 4 -13.04 0.42 14.49
CA HIS A 4 -12.06 1.27 13.81
C HIS A 4 -12.53 1.66 12.39
N PRO A 5 -12.42 2.94 11.96
CA PRO A 5 -12.98 3.41 10.69
C PRO A 5 -12.52 2.62 9.45
N ILE A 6 -11.25 2.23 9.41
CA ILE A 6 -10.73 1.43 8.28
C ILE A 6 -11.35 0.02 8.29
N ILE A 7 -11.60 -0.57 9.46
CA ILE A 7 -12.28 -1.87 9.53
C ILE A 7 -13.71 -1.75 9.01
N GLU A 8 -14.44 -0.71 9.41
CA GLU A 8 -15.78 -0.43 8.87
C GLU A 8 -15.76 -0.21 7.35
N PHE A 9 -14.72 0.44 6.83
CA PHE A 9 -14.50 0.63 5.39
C PHE A 9 -14.29 -0.69 4.66
N TYR A 10 -13.44 -1.59 5.18
CA TYR A 10 -13.26 -2.94 4.62
C TYR A 10 -14.52 -3.81 4.74
N GLN A 11 -15.36 -3.56 5.75
CA GLN A 11 -16.66 -4.21 5.90
C GLN A 11 -17.76 -3.61 5.00
N GLY A 12 -17.47 -2.56 4.22
CA GLY A 12 -18.45 -1.89 3.36
C GLY A 12 -19.47 -1.03 4.12
N LYS A 13 -19.24 -0.79 5.42
CA LYS A 13 -20.12 0.02 6.30
C LYS A 13 -19.78 1.50 6.27
N ARG A 14 -18.63 1.86 5.69
CA ARG A 14 -18.12 3.23 5.64
C ARG A 14 -17.51 3.52 4.27
N LYS A 15 -17.63 4.78 3.84
CA LYS A 15 -16.92 5.35 2.70
C LYS A 15 -15.80 6.28 3.16
N THR A 16 -14.80 6.53 2.31
CA THR A 16 -13.70 7.46 2.62
C THR A 16 -14.26 8.87 2.91
N SER A 17 -13.70 9.57 3.89
CA SER A 17 -14.22 10.88 4.31
C SER A 17 -14.13 11.98 3.26
N GLN A 18 -13.07 12.01 2.45
CA GLN A 18 -12.81 13.14 1.54
C GLN A 18 -13.52 13.01 0.18
N PHE A 19 -13.62 11.80 -0.37
CA PHE A 19 -14.15 11.57 -1.72
C PHE A 19 -15.40 10.68 -1.75
N ASN A 20 -15.89 10.27 -0.58
CA ASN A 20 -17.07 9.43 -0.47
C ASN A 20 -17.02 8.15 -1.34
N LEU A 21 -15.85 7.50 -1.37
CA LEU A 21 -15.61 6.26 -2.12
C LEU A 21 -15.81 5.04 -1.22
N SER A 22 -16.47 4.00 -1.74
CA SER A 22 -16.47 2.64 -1.19
C SER A 22 -15.13 1.95 -1.48
N LEU A 23 -14.88 0.81 -0.85
CA LEU A 23 -13.69 0.00 -1.12
C LEU A 23 -13.62 -0.42 -2.59
N GLU A 24 -14.71 -0.92 -3.14
CA GLU A 24 -14.80 -1.43 -4.52
C GLU A 24 -14.61 -0.30 -5.54
N GLU A 25 -15.14 0.90 -5.26
CA GLU A 25 -14.89 2.09 -6.08
C GLU A 25 -13.39 2.43 -6.13
N THR A 26 -12.61 2.10 -5.09
CA THR A 26 -11.15 2.36 -5.09
C THR A 26 -10.34 1.42 -5.99
N TRP A 27 -10.89 0.28 -6.39
CA TRP A 27 -10.17 -0.70 -7.23
C TRP A 27 -10.01 -0.24 -8.69
N ASN A 28 -10.75 0.80 -9.07
CA ASN A 28 -10.75 1.39 -10.41
C ASN A 28 -10.30 2.86 -10.39
N LEU A 29 -9.52 3.28 -9.39
CA LEU A 29 -9.05 4.67 -9.33
C LEU A 29 -8.21 5.02 -10.55
N GLU A 30 -8.53 6.17 -11.15
CA GLU A 30 -7.75 6.71 -12.25
C GLU A 30 -6.32 7.05 -11.82
N LYS A 31 -5.40 6.97 -12.78
CA LYS A 31 -3.98 7.28 -12.57
C LYS A 31 -3.75 8.66 -11.94
N ILE A 32 -4.59 9.64 -12.25
CA ILE A 32 -4.50 10.99 -11.69
C ILE A 32 -4.74 10.99 -10.17
N ILE A 33 -5.68 10.19 -9.69
CA ILE A 33 -5.97 10.05 -8.26
C ILE A 33 -4.86 9.31 -7.54
N LEU A 34 -4.33 8.25 -8.16
CA LEU A 34 -3.20 7.49 -7.63
C LEU A 34 -1.94 8.36 -7.51
N ASN A 35 -1.69 9.23 -8.51
CA ASN A 35 -0.62 10.23 -8.46
C ASN A 35 -0.80 11.23 -7.30
N GLN A 36 -2.01 11.78 -7.14
CA GLN A 36 -2.27 12.87 -6.19
C GLN A 36 -2.41 12.43 -4.72
N GLY A 37 -2.70 11.16 -4.45
CA GLY A 37 -3.30 10.81 -3.17
C GLY A 37 -2.38 10.30 -2.08
N TYR A 38 -2.29 11.08 -1.00
CA TYR A 38 -2.06 10.58 0.37
C TYR A 38 -3.36 10.17 1.08
N PHE A 39 -4.52 10.61 0.57
CA PHE A 39 -5.79 10.40 1.24
C PHE A 39 -6.27 8.95 1.12
N TRP A 40 -6.29 8.37 -0.10
CA TRP A 40 -6.83 7.03 -0.33
C TRP A 40 -5.93 5.97 0.27
N ILE A 41 -4.61 6.16 0.16
CA ILE A 41 -3.65 5.14 0.58
C ILE A 41 -3.70 4.90 2.09
N ALA A 42 -4.14 5.89 2.85
CA ALA A 42 -4.34 5.72 4.28
C ALA A 42 -5.50 4.78 4.63
N TRP A 43 -6.58 4.81 3.82
CA TRP A 43 -7.72 3.91 3.95
C TRP A 43 -7.41 2.50 3.45
N LEU A 44 -6.63 2.38 2.37
CA LEU A 44 -6.32 1.09 1.73
C LEU A 44 -5.16 0.35 2.41
N PHE A 45 -4.20 1.07 2.99
CA PHE A 45 -2.99 0.49 3.56
C PHE A 45 -2.76 1.09 4.95
N PRO A 46 -3.44 0.60 5.99
CA PRO A 46 -3.26 1.07 7.36
C PRO A 46 -1.85 0.79 7.89
N VAL A 47 -1.39 1.64 8.80
CA VAL A 47 -0.14 1.49 9.54
C VAL A 47 -0.35 1.94 11.00
N GLU A 48 0.54 1.57 11.91
CA GLU A 48 0.43 1.90 13.35
C GLU A 48 0.75 3.36 13.67
N LYS A 49 1.52 4.03 12.81
CA LYS A 49 1.93 5.43 13.00
C LYS A 49 1.29 6.32 11.94
N PRO A 50 0.50 7.34 12.32
CA PRO A 50 -0.04 8.27 11.35
C PRO A 50 1.11 8.98 10.60
N SER A 51 0.83 9.40 9.36
CA SER A 51 1.80 10.20 8.61
C SER A 51 1.96 11.56 9.28
N LYS A 52 3.19 12.06 9.40
CA LYS A 52 3.48 13.43 9.88
C LYS A 52 2.70 14.51 9.12
N TRP A 53 2.28 14.22 7.89
CA TRP A 53 1.56 15.12 6.99
C TRP A 53 0.04 14.91 6.99
N ASN A 54 -0.44 13.81 7.58
CA ASN A 54 -1.86 13.52 7.73
C ASN A 54 -2.11 12.84 9.08
N ASN A 55 -2.13 13.65 10.13
CA ASN A 55 -2.39 13.18 11.50
C ASN A 55 -3.86 12.76 11.72
N LEU A 56 -4.74 13.05 10.76
CA LEU A 56 -6.14 12.65 10.79
C LEU A 56 -6.37 11.26 10.20
N ALA A 57 -5.34 10.66 9.56
CA ALA A 57 -5.42 9.29 9.10
C ALA A 57 -5.53 8.33 10.30
N PRO A 58 -6.56 7.46 10.35
CA PRO A 58 -6.68 6.47 11.41
C PRO A 58 -5.46 5.55 11.44
N ALA A 59 -4.87 5.38 12.62
CA ALA A 59 -3.69 4.54 12.83
C ALA A 59 -4.08 3.29 13.61
N PHE A 60 -3.57 2.14 13.17
CA PHE A 60 -3.92 0.86 13.78
C PHE A 60 -3.32 0.72 15.18
N GLN A 61 -4.15 0.25 16.10
CA GLN A 61 -3.70 -0.28 17.40
C GLN A 61 -3.60 -1.81 17.32
N PRO A 62 -2.91 -2.46 18.28
CA PRO A 62 -2.74 -3.92 18.27
C PRO A 62 -4.04 -4.71 18.12
N GLN A 63 -5.14 -4.26 18.75
CA GLN A 63 -6.45 -4.89 18.62
C GLN A 63 -7.04 -4.77 17.20
N ASP A 64 -6.79 -3.66 16.50
CA ASP A 64 -7.27 -3.45 15.13
C ASP A 64 -6.51 -4.36 14.17
N THR A 65 -5.20 -4.46 14.36
CA THR A 65 -4.33 -5.39 13.64
C THR A 65 -4.77 -6.84 13.85
N ALA A 66 -5.02 -7.25 15.10
CA ALA A 66 -5.47 -8.59 15.41
C ALA A 66 -6.83 -8.91 14.76
N PHE A 67 -7.78 -7.97 14.81
CA PHE A 67 -9.06 -8.12 14.13
C PHE A 67 -8.89 -8.27 12.61
N PHE A 68 -8.12 -7.36 12.00
CA PHE A 68 -7.90 -7.33 10.56
C PHE A 68 -7.25 -8.61 10.04
N ARG A 69 -6.28 -9.17 10.79
CA ARG A 69 -5.61 -10.44 10.47
C ARG A 69 -6.54 -11.65 10.54
N ASN A 70 -7.45 -11.66 11.50
CA ASN A 70 -8.28 -12.84 11.81
C ASN A 70 -9.63 -12.86 11.06
N ASP A 71 -10.01 -11.80 10.36
CA ASP A 71 -11.23 -11.75 9.54
C ASP A 71 -10.91 -12.16 8.08
N PRO A 72 -11.36 -13.35 7.62
CA PRO A 72 -11.04 -13.84 6.27
C PRO A 72 -11.59 -12.95 5.16
N ASN A 73 -12.77 -12.36 5.36
CA ASN A 73 -13.40 -11.50 4.35
C ASN A 73 -12.60 -10.21 4.18
N ILE A 74 -12.05 -9.67 5.28
CA ILE A 74 -11.17 -8.52 5.22
C ILE A 74 -9.85 -8.88 4.54
N GLN A 75 -9.27 -10.05 4.83
CA GLN A 75 -8.04 -10.51 4.17
C GLN A 75 -8.22 -10.64 2.65
N ASP A 76 -9.31 -11.24 2.19
CA ASP A 76 -9.60 -11.37 0.75
C ASP A 76 -9.75 -10.01 0.07
N LYS A 77 -10.45 -9.09 0.72
CA LYS A 77 -10.61 -7.70 0.24
C LYS A 77 -9.29 -6.93 0.25
N PHE A 78 -8.44 -7.15 1.25
CA PHE A 78 -7.13 -6.52 1.36
C PHE A 78 -6.19 -7.00 0.25
N LEU A 79 -6.15 -8.30 -0.02
CA LEU A 79 -5.41 -8.87 -1.14
C LEU A 79 -5.93 -8.41 -2.50
N THR A 80 -7.25 -8.30 -2.66
CA THR A 80 -7.87 -7.75 -3.87
C THR A 80 -7.44 -6.29 -4.07
N THR A 81 -7.53 -5.47 -3.02
CA THR A 81 -7.08 -4.08 -3.03
C THR A 81 -5.61 -3.97 -3.43
N PHE A 82 -4.75 -4.79 -2.81
CA PHE A 82 -3.34 -4.85 -3.14
C PHE A 82 -3.10 -5.15 -4.62
N LYS A 83 -3.71 -6.20 -5.16
CA LYS A 83 -3.61 -6.59 -6.59
C LYS A 83 -4.02 -5.46 -7.54
N HIS A 84 -5.06 -4.71 -7.22
CA HIS A 84 -5.49 -3.58 -8.05
C HIS A 84 -4.49 -2.42 -8.00
N ILE A 85 -4.04 -2.06 -6.80
CA ILE A 85 -3.18 -0.88 -6.61
C ILE A 85 -1.77 -1.10 -7.17
N ILE A 86 -1.17 -2.29 -7.03
CA ILE A 86 0.21 -2.51 -7.50
C ILE A 86 0.39 -2.45 -9.02
N ARG A 87 -0.69 -2.61 -9.79
CA ARG A 87 -0.68 -2.49 -11.26
C ARG A 87 -0.26 -1.11 -11.71
N TYR A 88 -0.48 -0.08 -10.88
CA TYR A 88 -0.01 1.27 -11.14
C TYR A 88 1.52 1.35 -11.30
N TRP A 89 2.26 0.59 -10.48
CA TRP A 89 3.71 0.44 -10.58
C TRP A 89 4.14 -0.66 -11.56
N GLY A 90 3.21 -1.19 -12.36
CA GLY A 90 3.49 -2.26 -13.32
C GLY A 90 3.85 -3.59 -12.66
N LEU A 91 3.32 -3.85 -11.47
CA LEU A 91 3.49 -5.12 -10.76
C LEU A 91 2.16 -5.90 -10.77
N TYR A 92 2.24 -7.22 -10.66
CA TYR A 92 1.07 -8.08 -10.51
C TYR A 92 1.40 -9.29 -9.64
N LEU A 93 0.37 -9.91 -9.08
CA LEU A 93 0.50 -11.12 -8.27
C LEU A 93 0.06 -12.33 -9.08
N GLU A 94 0.91 -13.35 -9.15
CA GLU A 94 0.66 -14.62 -9.84
C GLU A 94 1.09 -15.77 -8.93
N ASN A 95 0.16 -16.68 -8.60
CA ASN A 95 0.44 -17.86 -7.75
C ASN A 95 1.14 -17.53 -6.41
N GLY A 96 0.84 -16.37 -5.81
CA GLY A 96 1.45 -15.94 -4.54
C GLY A 96 2.80 -15.22 -4.69
N GLU A 97 3.28 -15.05 -5.91
CA GLU A 97 4.53 -14.35 -6.22
C GLU A 97 4.26 -13.02 -6.93
N LEU A 98 4.94 -11.97 -6.50
CA LEU A 98 4.96 -10.69 -7.18
C LEU A 98 5.87 -10.77 -8.40
N LYS A 99 5.32 -10.32 -9.53
CA LYS A 99 6.00 -10.27 -10.82
C LYS A 99 6.02 -8.84 -11.36
N ILE A 100 7.05 -8.54 -12.14
CA ILE A 100 7.24 -7.27 -12.82
C ILE A 100 6.68 -7.42 -14.23
N SER A 101 5.78 -6.52 -14.63
CA SER A 101 5.21 -6.57 -15.98
C SER A 101 6.22 -6.16 -17.06
N GLU A 102 6.03 -6.65 -18.28
CA GLU A 102 6.82 -6.24 -19.44
C GLU A 102 6.74 -4.73 -19.70
N GLU A 103 5.67 -4.06 -19.27
CA GLU A 103 5.53 -2.61 -19.37
C GLU A 103 6.67 -1.88 -18.64
N VAL A 104 7.05 -2.36 -17.45
CA VAL A 104 8.16 -1.78 -16.68
C VAL A 104 9.49 -1.92 -17.41
N LYS A 105 9.68 -3.00 -18.19
CA LYS A 105 10.89 -3.17 -19.02
C LYS A 105 10.98 -2.11 -20.11
N ASN A 106 9.84 -1.68 -20.66
CA ASN A 106 9.77 -0.68 -21.72
C ASN A 106 9.69 0.77 -21.22
N ARG A 107 9.43 0.98 -19.92
CA ARG A 107 9.45 2.32 -19.31
C ARG A 107 10.89 2.83 -19.15
N HIS A 108 11.07 4.13 -19.43
CA HIS A 108 12.33 4.86 -19.21
C HIS A 108 12.73 4.94 -17.73
N TYR A 109 11.75 4.90 -16.83
CA TYR A 109 11.94 4.91 -15.39
C TYR A 109 10.78 4.16 -14.71
N TRP A 110 11.03 3.61 -13.53
CA TRP A 110 10.01 2.96 -12.71
C TRP A 110 9.32 3.97 -11.77
N ILE A 111 10.10 4.62 -10.91
CA ILE A 111 9.65 5.72 -10.04
C ILE A 111 10.60 6.91 -10.14
N ARG A 112 10.10 8.12 -9.88
CA ARG A 112 10.89 9.35 -9.78
C ARG A 112 10.92 9.83 -8.34
N ASP A 113 11.83 10.76 -8.04
CA ASP A 113 11.87 11.52 -6.78
C ASP A 113 10.74 12.57 -6.65
N ILE A 114 9.81 12.58 -7.60
CA ILE A 114 8.64 13.45 -7.66
C ILE A 114 7.37 12.60 -7.44
N GLY A 115 6.38 13.15 -6.75
CA GLY A 115 5.07 12.49 -6.56
C GLY A 115 4.98 11.51 -5.38
N HIS A 116 6.05 11.39 -4.59
CA HIS A 116 6.07 10.62 -3.34
C HIS A 116 5.74 9.13 -3.48
N GLU A 117 6.02 8.58 -4.65
CA GLU A 117 5.82 7.17 -4.98
C GLU A 117 6.58 6.25 -4.01
N ASP A 118 7.77 6.67 -3.62
CA ASP A 118 8.58 5.98 -2.63
C ASP A 118 7.88 5.81 -1.27
N LYS A 119 7.27 6.87 -0.75
CA LYS A 119 6.52 6.85 0.51
C LYS A 119 5.27 6.00 0.42
N LYS A 120 4.61 5.99 -0.74
CA LYS A 120 3.43 5.14 -0.99
C LYS A 120 3.82 3.67 -0.92
N ILE A 121 4.89 3.28 -1.62
CA ILE A 121 5.44 1.93 -1.59
C ILE A 121 5.85 1.54 -0.17
N SER A 122 6.56 2.40 0.56
CA SER A 122 6.92 2.15 1.96
C SER A 122 5.70 1.85 2.83
N ARG A 123 4.63 2.65 2.70
CA ARG A 123 3.40 2.45 3.45
C ARG A 123 2.75 1.09 3.13
N ILE A 124 2.72 0.71 1.86
CA ILE A 124 2.16 -0.58 1.43
C ILE A 124 2.99 -1.73 2.02
N ILE A 125 4.31 -1.67 1.98
CA ILE A 125 5.20 -2.69 2.58
C ILE A 125 4.89 -2.87 4.07
N VAL A 126 4.88 -1.78 4.85
CA VAL A 126 4.57 -1.83 6.28
C VAL A 126 3.16 -2.38 6.52
N SER A 127 2.18 -1.92 5.73
CA SER A 127 0.79 -2.34 5.87
C SER A 127 0.60 -3.83 5.57
N LEU A 128 1.27 -4.38 4.54
CA LEU A 128 1.24 -5.81 4.25
C LEU A 128 1.74 -6.62 5.44
N ASN A 129 2.90 -6.26 6.00
CA ASN A 129 3.44 -6.95 7.16
C ASN A 129 2.50 -6.83 8.37
N LEU A 130 2.03 -5.61 8.63
CA LEU A 130 1.11 -5.33 9.73
C LEU A 130 -0.20 -6.10 9.59
N CYS A 131 -0.78 -6.19 8.39
CA CYS A 131 -2.10 -6.78 8.17
C CYS A 131 -2.07 -8.30 7.89
N GLY A 132 -0.96 -8.99 8.13
CA GLY A 132 -0.89 -10.46 8.06
C GLY A 132 -0.41 -11.01 6.72
N GLN A 133 0.27 -10.19 5.91
CA GLN A 133 0.84 -10.57 4.61
C GLN A 133 2.38 -10.40 4.58
N PRO A 134 3.14 -11.01 5.51
CA PRO A 134 4.58 -10.77 5.67
C PRO A 134 5.40 -11.20 4.44
N GLU A 135 5.03 -12.29 3.78
CA GLU A 135 5.76 -12.75 2.59
C GLU A 135 5.58 -11.80 1.40
N LEU A 136 4.36 -11.27 1.20
CA LEU A 136 4.13 -10.23 0.18
C LEU A 136 4.85 -8.93 0.51
N ALA A 137 4.96 -8.57 1.80
CA ALA A 137 5.72 -7.40 2.23
C ALA A 137 7.20 -7.52 1.85
N LYS A 138 7.84 -8.68 2.12
CA LYS A 138 9.23 -8.97 1.76
C LYS A 138 9.44 -8.96 0.25
N GLN A 139 8.54 -9.58 -0.51
CA GLN A 139 8.62 -9.58 -1.97
C GLN A 139 8.53 -8.16 -2.55
N LEU A 140 7.60 -7.34 -2.04
CA LEU A 140 7.47 -5.95 -2.49
C LEU A 140 8.69 -5.11 -2.10
N GLN A 141 9.22 -5.30 -0.88
CA GLN A 141 10.45 -4.66 -0.43
C GLN A 141 11.62 -4.98 -1.37
N HIS A 142 11.80 -6.26 -1.71
CA HIS A 142 12.86 -6.71 -2.62
C HIS A 142 12.74 -6.09 -4.00
N ILE A 143 11.54 -6.17 -4.62
CA ILE A 143 11.27 -5.58 -5.94
C ILE A 143 11.47 -4.07 -5.91
N ALA A 144 11.05 -3.39 -4.83
CA ALA A 144 11.21 -1.95 -4.69
C ALA A 144 12.68 -1.53 -4.66
N ILE A 145 13.53 -2.22 -3.89
CA ILE A 145 14.97 -1.97 -3.86
C ILE A 145 15.58 -2.22 -5.25
N GLN A 146 15.26 -3.36 -5.86
CA GLN A 146 15.78 -3.74 -7.18
C GLN A 146 15.42 -2.69 -8.25
N LEU A 147 14.12 -2.47 -8.50
CA LEU A 147 13.65 -1.54 -9.53
C LEU A 147 13.98 -0.09 -9.21
N GLY A 148 14.01 0.28 -7.92
CA GLY A 148 14.41 1.60 -7.47
C GLY A 148 15.85 1.92 -7.84
N MET A 149 16.75 0.94 -7.75
CA MET A 149 18.16 1.09 -8.12
C MET A 149 18.40 0.96 -9.63
N GLU A 150 17.71 0.04 -10.31
CA GLU A 150 17.92 -0.25 -11.74
C GLU A 150 17.26 0.77 -12.66
N LYS A 151 16.07 1.25 -12.27
CA LYS A 151 15.20 2.07 -13.15
C LYS A 151 14.56 3.24 -12.43
N GLY A 152 14.84 3.45 -11.14
CA GLY A 152 14.30 4.55 -10.38
C GLY A 152 15.29 5.70 -10.24
N THR A 153 14.78 6.82 -9.76
CA THR A 153 15.62 7.88 -9.16
C THR A 153 15.15 8.18 -7.74
N PRO A 154 15.01 7.17 -6.84
CA PRO A 154 14.66 7.45 -5.46
C PRO A 154 15.77 8.28 -4.80
N LYS A 155 15.43 9.04 -3.76
CA LYS A 155 16.46 9.70 -2.95
C LYS A 155 17.40 8.64 -2.35
N PRO A 156 18.71 8.89 -2.20
CA PRO A 156 19.63 7.90 -1.63
C PRO A 156 19.18 7.34 -0.27
N GLU A 157 18.64 8.21 0.58
CA GLU A 157 18.06 7.86 1.88
C GLU A 157 16.86 6.90 1.80
N THR A 158 16.09 6.93 0.71
CA THR A 158 14.92 6.06 0.51
C THR A 158 15.31 4.60 0.40
N VAL A 159 16.40 4.27 -0.31
CA VAL A 159 16.84 2.88 -0.45
C VAL A 159 17.29 2.30 0.89
N GLU A 160 17.98 3.10 1.70
CA GLU A 160 18.39 2.70 3.07
C GLU A 160 17.22 2.61 4.04
N ILE A 161 16.15 3.38 3.83
CA ILE A 161 14.88 3.18 4.53
C ILE A 161 14.25 1.86 4.11
N TRP A 162 14.19 1.58 2.81
CA TRP A 162 13.57 0.36 2.29
C TRP A 162 14.27 -0.90 2.76
N LYS A 163 15.60 -0.92 2.83
CA LYS A 163 16.36 -2.07 3.36
C LYS A 163 15.97 -2.42 4.81
N ARG A 164 15.58 -1.42 5.60
CA ARG A 164 15.26 -1.56 7.04
C ARG A 164 13.78 -1.51 7.36
N LEU A 165 12.91 -1.45 6.34
CA LEU A 165 11.48 -1.22 6.51
C LEU A 165 10.75 -2.30 7.32
N LEU A 166 11.28 -3.52 7.29
CA LEU A 166 10.72 -4.70 7.94
C LEU A 166 11.62 -5.22 9.07
N ASP A 167 12.67 -4.47 9.42
CA ASP A 167 13.51 -4.77 10.59
C ASP A 167 12.72 -4.41 11.86
N GLU A 168 12.83 -5.25 12.89
CA GLU A 168 12.15 -5.07 14.19
C GLU A 168 12.81 -3.97 15.04
#